data_AF-A0A5N6H1U7-F1
#
_entry.id   AF-A0A5N6H1U7-F1
#
_cell.length_a   1.000
_cell.length_b   1.000
_cell.length_c   1.000
_cell.angle_alpha   90.00
_cell.angle_beta   90.00
_cell.angle_gamma   90.00
#
_symmetry.space_group_name_H-M   'P 1'
#
loop_
_entity.id
_entity.type
_entity.pdbx_description
1 polymer ?
#
loop_
_entity_poly.entity_id
_entity_poly.type
_entity_poly.pdbx_seq_one_letter_code
_entity_poly.pdbx_strand_id
1 'polypeptide(L)'
;MSNRGRKVSNNIHYDSPMKTTDRDYAEARRSRYPNTYRETPPDERSRKDWDHYTALTAESNAKDNEYFALRLQEEKQFAAYGRRDRQSVAKEKSFYTEHRAGLFPEQHERLVEPSRQRHEAMMSTANARDRYLVDHPYGYYDYPQRKRHEGLRDGAYEDTLAARLDFDKHYKYAGDPASSKRDKYGRRQPREY
;
A
#
# COMPACT_ATOMS: atom_id res chain seq x y z
N MET A 1 10.58 -35.22 -16.39
CA MET A 1 9.72 -34.02 -16.27
C MET A 1 9.59 -33.69 -14.79
N SER A 2 10.01 -32.48 -14.43
CA SER A 2 10.31 -32.07 -13.05
C SER A 2 9.04 -31.77 -12.24
N ASN A 3 9.02 -32.29 -11.01
CA ASN A 3 8.01 -32.04 -9.97
C ASN A 3 7.94 -30.54 -9.66
N ARG A 4 6.78 -29.93 -9.89
CA ARG A 4 6.48 -28.59 -9.36
C ARG A 4 6.18 -28.70 -7.87
N GLY A 5 7.11 -28.17 -7.08
CA GLY A 5 6.99 -28.03 -5.64
C GLY A 5 5.71 -27.29 -5.25
N ARG A 6 4.84 -27.99 -4.53
CA ARG A 6 3.69 -27.44 -3.84
C ARG A 6 4.23 -26.53 -2.73
N LYS A 7 3.99 -25.23 -2.81
CA LYS A 7 4.25 -24.30 -1.70
C LYS A 7 3.41 -24.77 -0.51
N VAL A 8 4.08 -25.27 0.52
CA VAL A 8 3.47 -25.55 1.82
C VAL A 8 3.28 -24.20 2.49
N SER A 9 2.05 -23.66 2.45
CA SER A 9 1.67 -22.58 3.34
C SER A 9 1.59 -23.14 4.74
N ASN A 10 2.42 -22.65 5.66
CA ASN A 10 2.24 -22.88 7.08
C ASN A 10 0.93 -22.18 7.50
N ASN A 11 -0.18 -22.91 7.41
CA ASN A 11 -1.43 -22.55 8.06
C ASN A 11 -1.17 -22.58 9.56
N ILE A 12 -0.96 -21.41 10.15
CA ILE A 12 -1.19 -21.22 11.57
C ILE A 12 -2.71 -21.37 11.74
N HIS A 13 -3.13 -22.53 12.24
CA HIS A 13 -4.51 -22.76 12.66
C HIS A 13 -4.77 -21.93 13.91
N TYR A 14 -5.29 -20.71 13.72
CA TYR A 14 -6.10 -20.07 14.74
C TYR A 14 -7.40 -20.88 14.85
N ASP A 15 -7.77 -21.26 16.07
CA ASP A 15 -8.91 -22.13 16.36
C ASP A 15 -10.14 -21.81 15.51
N SER A 16 -10.77 -22.88 15.04
CA SER A 16 -11.94 -22.86 14.15
C SER A 16 -12.98 -21.83 14.61
N PRO A 17 -13.37 -20.85 13.78
CA PRO A 17 -14.37 -19.89 14.22
C PRO A 17 -15.68 -20.65 14.35
N MET A 18 -16.25 -20.71 15.56
CA MET A 18 -17.70 -20.85 15.69
C MET A 18 -18.31 -19.92 14.63
N LYS A 19 -19.11 -20.46 13.71
CA LYS A 19 -19.79 -19.68 12.67
C LYS A 19 -20.61 -18.63 13.40
N THR A 20 -20.04 -17.44 13.60
CA THR A 20 -20.68 -16.37 14.33
C THR A 20 -21.81 -15.91 13.44
N THR A 21 -23.05 -16.19 13.83
CA THR A 21 -24.22 -15.70 13.12
C THR A 21 -24.44 -14.24 13.49
N ASP A 22 -25.23 -13.51 12.69
CA ASP A 22 -25.64 -12.13 13.02
C ASP A 22 -26.27 -12.06 14.42
N ARG A 23 -27.00 -13.11 14.80
CA ARG A 23 -27.62 -13.27 16.10
C ARG A 23 -26.58 -13.42 17.20
N ASP A 24 -25.60 -14.31 17.04
CA ASP A 24 -24.53 -14.52 18.02
C ASP A 24 -23.73 -13.24 18.25
N TYR A 25 -23.42 -12.51 17.17
CA TYR A 25 -22.72 -11.23 17.24
C TYR A 25 -23.55 -10.17 17.98
N ALA A 26 -24.84 -10.06 17.65
CA ALA A 26 -25.73 -9.08 18.29
C ALA A 26 -25.94 -9.39 19.77
N GLU A 27 -26.09 -10.66 20.15
CA GLU A 27 -26.22 -11.10 21.54
C GLU A 27 -24.94 -10.82 22.33
N ALA A 28 -23.77 -11.17 21.78
CA ALA A 28 -22.48 -10.89 22.42
C ALA A 28 -22.20 -9.38 22.54
N ARG A 29 -22.54 -8.58 21.52
CA ARG A 29 -22.43 -7.12 21.58
C ARG A 29 -23.33 -6.52 22.65
N ARG A 30 -24.60 -6.96 22.77
CA ARG A 30 -25.53 -6.51 23.82
C ARG A 30 -25.05 -6.92 25.22
N SER A 31 -24.51 -8.12 25.37
CA SER A 31 -23.97 -8.58 26.65
C SER A 31 -22.77 -7.75 27.08
N ARG A 32 -21.87 -7.43 26.14
CA ARG A 32 -20.64 -6.67 26.43
C ARG A 32 -20.90 -5.17 26.58
N TYR A 33 -21.88 -4.64 25.84
CA TYR A 33 -22.19 -3.22 25.78
C TYR A 33 -23.73 -2.99 25.90
N PRO A 34 -24.30 -3.19 27.09
CA PRO A 34 -25.75 -3.23 27.30
C PRO A 34 -26.44 -1.87 27.12
N ASN A 35 -25.71 -0.76 27.24
CA ASN A 35 -26.25 0.61 27.23
C ASN A 35 -25.83 1.44 26.02
N THR A 36 -25.18 0.85 25.02
CA THR A 36 -24.72 1.57 23.83
C THR A 36 -25.71 1.40 22.70
N TYR A 37 -26.20 2.51 22.14
CA TYR A 37 -26.93 2.49 20.87
C TYR A 37 -26.03 1.86 19.81
N ARG A 38 -26.63 1.06 18.92
CA ARG A 38 -25.86 0.23 17.98
C ARG A 38 -24.81 1.04 17.18
N GLU A 39 -25.11 2.31 16.91
CA GLU A 39 -24.33 3.27 16.09
C GLU A 39 -23.15 3.93 16.83
N THR A 40 -23.04 3.79 18.14
CA THR A 40 -21.96 4.42 18.93
C THR A 40 -20.83 3.43 19.20
N PRO A 41 -19.54 3.85 19.10
CA PRO A 41 -18.44 3.07 19.63
C PRO A 41 -18.73 2.74 21.10
N PRO A 42 -18.48 1.49 21.51
CA PRO A 42 -19.06 0.99 22.75
C PRO A 42 -18.45 1.58 24.03
N ASP A 43 -17.22 2.11 23.94
CA ASP A 43 -16.53 2.78 25.04
C ASP A 43 -15.52 3.82 24.50
N GLU A 44 -14.93 4.62 25.41
CA GLU A 44 -13.98 5.67 25.05
C GLU A 44 -12.72 5.13 24.39
N ARG A 45 -12.25 3.94 24.77
CA ARG A 45 -11.08 3.31 24.16
C ARG A 45 -11.37 2.92 22.72
N SER A 46 -12.49 2.26 22.49
CA SER A 46 -12.98 1.87 21.16
C SER A 46 -13.16 3.11 20.28
N ARG A 47 -13.71 4.20 20.82
CA ARG A 47 -13.81 5.47 20.09
C ARG A 47 -12.43 6.00 19.69
N LYS A 48 -11.48 6.07 20.63
CA LYS A 48 -10.12 6.56 20.34
C LYS A 48 -9.41 5.70 19.29
N ASP A 49 -9.51 4.38 19.40
CA ASP A 49 -8.91 3.46 18.43
C ASP A 49 -9.61 3.55 17.06
N TRP A 50 -10.93 3.76 17.05
CA TRP A 50 -11.71 4.01 15.83
C TRP A 50 -11.28 5.30 15.11
N ASP A 51 -11.22 6.39 15.87
CA ASP A 51 -10.82 7.71 15.37
C ASP A 51 -9.38 7.67 14.86
N HIS A 52 -8.49 6.98 15.58
CA HIS A 52 -7.09 6.82 15.19
C HIS A 52 -6.95 6.05 13.87
N TYR A 53 -7.58 4.88 13.72
CA TYR A 53 -7.48 4.15 12.45
C TYR A 53 -8.14 4.95 11.31
N THR A 54 -9.21 5.70 11.59
CA THR A 54 -9.92 6.51 10.59
C THR A 54 -9.03 7.65 10.10
N ALA A 55 -8.31 8.31 11.01
CA ALA A 55 -7.31 9.31 10.65
C ALA A 55 -6.18 8.74 9.80
N LEU A 56 -5.64 7.56 10.17
CA LEU A 56 -4.62 6.86 9.36
C LEU A 56 -5.14 6.48 7.97
N THR A 57 -6.41 6.05 7.87
CA THR A 57 -7.04 5.76 6.57
C THR A 57 -7.07 7.02 5.69
N ALA A 58 -7.41 8.18 6.25
CA ALA A 58 -7.39 9.45 5.51
C ALA A 58 -5.97 9.84 5.07
N GLU A 59 -4.98 9.69 5.94
CA GLU A 59 -3.57 9.94 5.63
C GLU A 59 -3.06 9.00 4.52
N SER A 60 -3.34 7.70 4.61
CA SER A 60 -2.98 6.73 3.58
C SER A 60 -3.58 7.08 2.23
N ASN A 61 -4.86 7.48 2.18
CA ASN A 61 -5.50 7.92 0.94
C ASN A 61 -4.86 9.20 0.38
N ALA A 62 -4.49 10.15 1.25
CA ALA A 62 -3.79 11.36 0.83
C ALA A 62 -2.43 11.03 0.20
N LYS A 63 -1.63 10.17 0.86
CA LYS A 63 -0.31 9.74 0.36
C LYS A 63 -0.39 8.92 -0.92
N ASP A 64 -1.42 8.10 -1.07
CA ASP A 64 -1.69 7.37 -2.31
C ASP A 64 -1.96 8.33 -3.47
N ASN A 65 -2.84 9.32 -3.26
CA ASN A 65 -3.16 10.33 -4.25
C ASN A 65 -1.96 11.22 -4.60
N GLU A 66 -1.19 11.67 -3.61
CA GLU A 66 0.04 12.45 -3.82
C GLU A 66 1.04 11.70 -4.72
N TYR A 67 1.29 10.43 -4.40
CA TYR A 67 2.19 9.58 -5.19
C TYR A 67 1.69 9.40 -6.63
N PHE A 68 0.41 9.04 -6.83
CA PHE A 68 -0.12 8.82 -8.17
C PHE A 68 -0.17 10.09 -9.02
N ALA A 69 -0.48 11.23 -8.42
CA ALA A 69 -0.44 12.52 -9.11
C ALA A 69 0.98 12.85 -9.61
N LEU A 70 1.98 12.68 -8.74
CA LEU A 70 3.38 12.93 -9.11
C LEU A 70 3.89 11.92 -10.13
N ARG A 71 3.57 10.62 -9.96
CA ARG A 71 3.95 9.58 -10.91
C ARG A 71 3.39 9.88 -12.30
N LEU A 72 2.12 10.25 -12.40
CA LEU A 72 1.50 10.62 -13.67
C LEU A 72 2.17 11.84 -14.31
N GLN A 73 2.58 12.83 -13.50
CA GLN A 73 3.33 13.99 -13.98
C GLN A 73 4.69 13.56 -14.57
N GLU A 74 5.43 12.69 -13.90
CA GLU A 74 6.71 12.18 -14.38
C GLU A 74 6.57 11.34 -15.65
N GLU A 75 5.55 10.47 -15.73
CA GLU A 75 5.23 9.70 -16.95
C GLU A 75 4.90 10.62 -18.13
N LYS A 76 4.16 11.71 -17.90
CA LYS A 76 3.89 12.74 -18.93
C LYS A 76 5.17 13.47 -19.37
N GLN A 77 6.06 13.82 -18.44
CA GLN A 77 7.35 14.45 -18.77
C GLN A 77 8.23 13.52 -19.60
N PHE A 78 8.26 12.23 -19.27
CA PHE A 78 8.97 11.21 -20.05
C PHE A 78 8.36 11.07 -21.46
N ALA A 79 7.03 11.03 -21.55
CA ALA A 79 6.32 10.97 -22.82
C ALA A 79 6.62 12.19 -23.71
N ALA A 80 6.64 13.39 -23.14
CA ALA A 80 6.90 14.65 -23.83
C ALA A 80 8.39 14.92 -24.13
N TYR A 81 9.31 14.11 -23.59
CA TYR A 81 10.74 14.31 -23.78
C TYR A 81 11.14 14.28 -25.26
N GLY A 82 11.80 15.36 -25.71
CA GLY A 82 12.32 15.53 -27.06
C GLY A 82 13.60 16.38 -27.09
N ARG A 83 14.54 16.01 -27.96
CA ARG A 83 15.74 16.77 -28.34
C ARG A 83 15.67 17.12 -29.84
N ARG A 84 16.59 17.95 -30.31
CA ARG A 84 16.72 18.34 -31.73
C ARG A 84 16.83 17.14 -32.68
N ASP A 85 17.51 16.06 -32.28
CA ASP A 85 17.55 14.80 -33.04
C ASP A 85 16.50 13.80 -32.55
N ARG A 86 15.49 13.55 -33.39
CA ARG A 86 14.37 12.65 -33.10
C ARG A 86 14.78 11.17 -33.03
N GLN A 87 15.78 10.73 -33.79
CA GLN A 87 16.19 9.32 -33.79
C GLN A 87 16.92 8.94 -32.50
N SER A 88 17.83 9.80 -32.02
CA SER A 88 18.51 9.59 -30.75
C SER A 88 17.54 9.56 -29.56
N VAL A 89 16.51 10.42 -29.58
CA VAL A 89 15.45 10.43 -28.55
C VAL A 89 14.66 9.14 -28.54
N ALA A 90 14.27 8.62 -29.71
CA ALA A 90 13.52 7.38 -29.80
C ALA A 90 14.33 6.19 -29.24
N LYS A 91 15.63 6.13 -29.56
CA LYS A 91 16.54 5.11 -29.01
C LYS A 91 16.70 5.23 -27.49
N GLU A 92 16.86 6.46 -26.99
CA GLU A 92 16.97 6.73 -25.55
C GLU A 92 15.69 6.29 -24.82
N LYS A 93 14.52 6.75 -25.27
CA LYS A 93 13.24 6.38 -24.65
C LYS A 93 12.98 4.88 -24.70
N SER A 94 13.27 4.22 -25.82
CA SER A 94 13.12 2.77 -25.96
C SER A 94 13.95 2.02 -24.90
N PHE A 95 15.20 2.46 -24.68
CA PHE A 95 16.05 1.85 -23.67
C PHE A 95 15.48 1.95 -22.25
N TYR A 96 14.97 3.12 -21.85
CA TYR A 96 14.39 3.28 -20.50
C TYR A 96 13.04 2.56 -20.36
N THR A 97 12.22 2.52 -21.40
CA THR A 97 11.00 1.72 -21.41
C THR A 97 11.30 0.23 -21.21
N GLU A 98 12.29 -0.30 -21.92
CA GLU A 98 12.62 -1.73 -21.89
C GLU A 98 13.34 -2.15 -20.61
N HIS A 99 14.26 -1.32 -20.10
CA HIS A 99 15.17 -1.75 -19.04
C HIS A 99 15.00 -1.02 -17.72
N ARG A 100 14.25 0.10 -17.68
CA ARG A 100 14.17 1.01 -16.53
C ARG A 100 12.73 1.46 -16.26
N ALA A 101 11.76 0.57 -16.50
CA ALA A 101 10.35 0.78 -16.16
C ALA A 101 9.73 2.08 -16.72
N GLY A 102 10.21 2.59 -17.86
CA GLY A 102 9.56 3.69 -18.57
C GLY A 102 9.75 5.07 -17.96
N LEU A 103 10.76 5.28 -17.12
CA LEU A 103 11.13 6.60 -16.60
C LEU A 103 12.65 6.80 -16.64
N PHE A 104 13.09 8.07 -16.60
CA PHE A 104 14.51 8.39 -16.43
C PHE A 104 14.95 8.23 -14.96
N PRO A 105 16.25 8.03 -14.69
CA PRO A 105 16.76 7.86 -13.33
C PRO A 105 16.43 9.02 -12.39
N GLU A 106 16.43 10.25 -12.89
CA GLU A 106 16.12 11.45 -12.10
C GLU A 106 14.62 11.57 -11.75
N GLN A 107 13.76 10.87 -12.50
CA GLN A 107 12.33 10.82 -12.24
C GLN A 107 12.01 9.72 -11.23
N HIS A 108 12.69 8.57 -11.34
CA HIS A 108 12.65 7.56 -10.29
C HIS A 108 13.12 8.13 -8.95
N GLU A 109 14.22 8.90 -8.94
CA GLU A 109 14.74 9.56 -7.75
C GLU A 109 13.68 10.44 -7.05
N ARG A 110 12.93 11.24 -7.81
CA ARG A 110 11.82 12.06 -7.28
C ARG A 110 10.65 11.25 -6.71
N LEU A 111 10.48 10.00 -7.15
CA LEU A 111 9.39 9.12 -6.71
C LEU A 111 9.77 8.21 -5.54
N VAL A 112 11.06 8.10 -5.17
CA VAL A 112 11.51 7.25 -4.06
C VAL A 112 10.84 7.65 -2.74
N GLU A 113 10.94 8.92 -2.37
CA GLU A 113 10.43 9.38 -1.08
C GLU A 113 8.89 9.34 -1.00
N PRO A 114 8.14 9.82 -2.02
CA PRO A 114 6.67 9.69 -2.04
C PRO A 114 6.19 8.24 -1.98
N SER A 115 6.84 7.31 -2.70
CA SER A 115 6.48 5.89 -2.65
C SER A 115 6.80 5.24 -1.30
N ARG A 116 7.90 5.65 -0.63
CA ARG A 116 8.21 5.25 0.75
C ARG A 116 7.13 5.72 1.73
N GLN A 117 6.78 7.01 1.70
CA GLN A 117 5.75 7.59 2.57
C GLN A 117 4.38 6.92 2.38
N ARG A 118 4.01 6.66 1.11
CA ARG A 118 2.81 5.89 0.78
C ARG A 118 2.83 4.50 1.41
N HIS A 119 3.91 3.75 1.25
CA HIS A 119 4.05 2.42 1.84
C HIS A 119 3.91 2.43 3.36
N GLU A 120 4.56 3.38 4.05
CA GLU A 120 4.49 3.53 5.51
C GLU A 120 3.08 3.88 6.00
N ALA A 121 2.38 4.78 5.29
CA ALA A 121 1.02 5.15 5.62
C ALA A 121 0.02 3.99 5.43
N MET A 122 0.19 3.20 4.35
CA MET A 122 -0.62 2.01 4.09
C MET A 122 -0.38 0.93 5.15
N MET A 123 0.88 0.67 5.51
CA MET A 123 1.22 -0.29 6.56
C MET A 123 0.63 0.12 7.91
N SER A 124 0.72 1.41 8.25
CA SER A 124 0.14 1.96 9.48
C SER A 124 -1.38 1.78 9.52
N THR A 125 -2.06 2.02 8.39
CA THR A 125 -3.51 1.82 8.26
C THR A 125 -3.89 0.35 8.39
N ALA A 126 -3.17 -0.56 7.73
CA ALA A 126 -3.42 -2.00 7.79
C ALA A 126 -3.29 -2.51 9.24
N ASN A 127 -2.20 -2.13 9.93
CA ASN A 127 -1.96 -2.50 11.32
C ASN A 127 -3.03 -1.93 12.27
N ALA A 128 -3.45 -0.67 12.07
CA ALA A 128 -4.49 -0.06 12.90
C ALA A 128 -5.86 -0.74 12.70
N ARG A 129 -6.20 -1.13 11.46
CA ARG A 129 -7.42 -1.90 11.16
C ARG A 129 -7.40 -3.28 11.80
N ASP A 130 -6.29 -4.01 11.68
CA ASP A 130 -6.15 -5.33 12.29
C ASP A 130 -6.26 -5.24 13.81
N ARG A 131 -5.56 -4.27 14.41
CA ARG A 131 -5.65 -4.01 15.85
C ARG A 131 -7.08 -3.71 16.28
N TYR A 132 -7.83 -2.88 15.55
CA TYR A 132 -9.23 -2.60 15.90
C TYR A 132 -10.10 -3.87 15.83
N LEU A 133 -9.93 -4.71 14.81
CA LEU A 133 -10.65 -5.97 14.66
C LEU A 133 -10.37 -6.96 15.81
N VAL A 134 -9.14 -6.96 16.32
CA VAL A 134 -8.69 -7.84 17.40
C VAL A 134 -9.08 -7.30 18.77
N ASP A 135 -8.80 -6.03 19.06
CA ASP A 135 -9.05 -5.40 20.37
C ASP A 135 -10.56 -5.18 20.59
N HIS A 136 -11.31 -4.90 19.51
CA HIS A 136 -12.74 -4.57 19.53
C HIS A 136 -13.57 -5.54 18.67
N PRO A 137 -13.60 -6.84 19.02
CA PRO A 137 -14.28 -7.86 18.20
C PRO A 137 -15.78 -7.62 18.09
N TYR A 138 -16.39 -6.87 19.01
CA TYR A 138 -17.79 -6.42 18.96
C TYR A 138 -17.91 -4.89 18.85
N GLY A 139 -16.86 -4.21 18.38
CA GLY A 139 -16.81 -2.75 18.26
C GLY A 139 -17.57 -2.19 17.06
N TYR A 140 -17.93 -3.03 16.09
CA TYR A 140 -18.76 -2.68 14.95
C TYR A 140 -20.26 -2.80 15.29
N TYR A 141 -21.07 -2.00 14.59
CA TYR A 141 -22.53 -1.93 14.76
C TYR A 141 -23.18 -3.32 14.61
N ASP A 142 -22.80 -4.07 13.58
CA ASP A 142 -23.28 -5.42 13.29
C ASP A 142 -22.19 -6.31 12.69
N TYR A 143 -22.53 -7.59 12.52
CA TYR A 143 -21.64 -8.58 11.97
C TYR A 143 -21.31 -8.35 10.49
N PRO A 144 -22.27 -7.97 9.61
CA PRO A 144 -21.96 -7.59 8.23
C PRO A 144 -20.93 -6.46 8.12
N GLN A 145 -21.04 -5.42 8.95
CA GLN A 145 -20.06 -4.33 9.00
C GLN A 145 -18.70 -4.86 9.44
N ARG A 146 -18.63 -5.66 10.50
CA ARG A 146 -17.36 -6.28 10.92
C ARG A 146 -16.72 -7.10 9.79
N LYS A 147 -17.50 -7.96 9.12
CA LYS A 147 -17.03 -8.76 7.98
C LYS A 147 -16.53 -7.91 6.82
N ARG A 148 -17.20 -6.80 6.52
CA ARG A 148 -16.70 -5.82 5.55
C ARG A 148 -15.33 -5.28 5.98
N HIS A 149 -15.16 -4.95 7.26
CA HIS A 149 -13.89 -4.43 7.76
C HIS A 149 -12.76 -5.47 7.79
N GLU A 150 -13.06 -6.75 7.94
CA GLU A 150 -12.07 -7.82 7.71
C GLU A 150 -11.58 -7.82 6.26
N GLY A 151 -12.47 -7.73 5.28
CA GLY A 151 -12.08 -7.62 3.87
C GLY A 151 -11.28 -6.34 3.58
N LEU A 152 -11.64 -5.23 4.22
CA LEU A 152 -10.90 -3.97 4.14
C LEU A 152 -9.51 -4.03 4.79
N ARG A 153 -9.30 -4.87 5.82
CA ARG A 153 -7.98 -5.13 6.39
C ARG A 153 -7.13 -5.91 5.40
N ASP A 154 -7.66 -6.99 4.85
CA ASP A 154 -6.93 -7.83 3.89
C ASP A 154 -6.52 -7.02 2.66
N GLY A 155 -7.44 -6.21 2.11
CA GLY A 155 -7.12 -5.27 1.03
C GLY A 155 -6.05 -4.24 1.41
N ALA A 156 -6.03 -3.73 2.65
CA ALA A 156 -5.00 -2.77 3.08
C ALA A 156 -3.59 -3.41 3.13
N TYR A 157 -3.47 -4.70 3.44
CA TYR A 157 -2.20 -5.42 3.35
C TYR A 157 -1.76 -5.65 1.90
N GLU A 158 -2.70 -5.94 1.00
CA GLU A 158 -2.42 -6.02 -0.44
C GLU A 158 -1.95 -4.66 -1.00
N ASP A 159 -2.60 -3.56 -0.61
CA ASP A 159 -2.19 -2.20 -0.97
C ASP A 159 -0.77 -1.89 -0.47
N THR A 160 -0.45 -2.29 0.76
CA THR A 160 0.89 -2.13 1.34
C THR A 160 1.96 -2.85 0.54
N LEU A 161 1.68 -4.08 0.07
CA LEU A 161 2.55 -4.85 -0.81
C LEU A 161 2.74 -4.16 -2.16
N ALA A 162 1.67 -3.66 -2.76
CA ALA A 162 1.75 -2.91 -4.01
C ALA A 162 2.60 -1.63 -3.87
N ALA A 163 2.40 -0.87 -2.79
CA ALA A 163 3.22 0.31 -2.50
C ALA A 163 4.68 -0.03 -2.24
N ARG A 164 4.96 -1.16 -1.58
CA ARG A 164 6.34 -1.65 -1.40
C ARG A 164 7.02 -1.95 -2.73
N LEU A 165 6.32 -2.64 -3.63
CA LEU A 165 6.85 -2.96 -4.97
C LEU A 165 7.15 -1.71 -5.80
N ASP A 166 6.32 -0.68 -5.68
CA ASP A 166 6.57 0.60 -6.32
C ASP A 166 7.80 1.31 -5.71
N PHE A 167 7.92 1.34 -4.38
CA PHE A 167 9.13 1.86 -3.73
C PHE A 167 10.40 1.13 -4.18
N ASP A 168 10.40 -0.20 -4.16
CA ASP A 168 11.56 -1.00 -4.56
C ASP A 168 11.94 -0.76 -6.03
N LYS A 169 10.94 -0.61 -6.90
CA LYS A 169 11.14 -0.25 -8.32
C LYS A 169 11.77 1.13 -8.46
N HIS A 170 11.25 2.15 -7.77
CA HIS A 170 11.81 3.50 -7.83
C HIS A 170 13.21 3.56 -7.23
N TYR A 171 13.44 2.90 -6.10
CA TYR A 171 14.75 2.83 -5.47
C TYR A 171 15.79 2.19 -6.37
N LYS A 172 15.45 1.06 -7.01
CA LYS A 172 16.34 0.34 -7.95
C LYS A 172 16.77 1.17 -9.15
N TYR A 173 15.87 2.00 -9.68
CA TYR A 173 16.13 2.75 -10.91
C TYR A 173 16.42 4.24 -10.68
N ALA A 174 16.37 4.71 -9.43
CA ALA A 174 16.78 6.05 -9.07
C ALA A 174 18.26 6.26 -9.37
N GLY A 175 18.61 7.44 -9.87
CA GLY A 175 20.01 7.84 -10.03
C GLY A 175 20.74 7.75 -8.69
N ASP A 176 21.98 7.27 -8.71
CA ASP A 176 22.84 7.34 -7.52
C ASP A 176 23.42 8.76 -7.39
N PRO A 177 23.01 9.54 -6.37
CA PRO A 177 23.54 10.89 -6.17
C PRO A 177 25.02 10.90 -5.77
N ALA A 178 25.55 9.81 -5.23
CA ALA A 178 26.98 9.68 -4.90
C ALA A 178 27.83 9.28 -6.12
N SER A 179 27.20 8.78 -7.18
CA SER A 179 27.90 8.32 -8.37
C SER A 179 28.13 9.44 -9.39
N SER A 180 29.39 9.64 -9.75
CA SER A 180 29.78 10.46 -10.90
C SER A 180 29.53 9.74 -12.24
N LYS A 181 29.26 8.43 -12.23
CA LYS A 181 29.09 7.65 -13.46
C LYS A 181 27.84 8.10 -14.22
N ARG A 182 27.96 8.05 -15.54
CA ARG A 182 26.88 8.35 -16.49
C ARG A 182 26.67 7.17 -17.42
N ASP A 183 25.43 6.94 -17.81
CA ASP A 183 25.12 5.96 -18.83
C ASP A 183 25.43 6.49 -20.24
N LYS A 184 25.19 5.66 -21.26
CA LYS A 184 25.44 6.01 -22.67
C LYS A 184 24.63 7.20 -23.18
N TYR A 185 23.61 7.65 -22.44
CA TYR A 185 22.79 8.82 -22.77
C TYR A 185 23.14 10.05 -21.91
N GLY A 186 24.18 9.94 -21.07
CA GLY A 186 24.65 11.03 -20.21
C GLY A 186 23.81 11.21 -18.95
N ARG A 187 22.93 10.26 -18.60
CA ARG A 187 22.13 10.30 -17.37
C ARG A 187 22.85 9.63 -16.22
N ARG A 188 22.47 9.94 -14.99
CA ARG A 188 23.05 9.27 -13.82
C ARG A 188 22.82 7.78 -13.91
N GLN A 189 23.86 6.99 -13.64
CA GLN A 189 23.64 5.55 -13.49
C GLN A 189 22.74 5.30 -12.27
N PRO A 190 21.80 4.36 -12.38
CA PRO A 190 20.96 4.00 -11.26
C PRO A 190 21.76 3.32 -10.16
N ARG A 191 21.20 3.30 -8.95
CA ARG A 191 21.73 2.56 -7.81
C ARG A 191 21.81 1.07 -8.19
N GLU A 192 23.02 0.60 -8.48
CA GLU A 192 23.26 -0.83 -8.66
C GLU A 192 23.00 -1.52 -7.31
N TYR A 193 22.26 -2.63 -7.35
CA TYR A 193 22.08 -3.53 -6.22
C TYR A 193 23.27 -4.46 -6.11
#